data_AF-A0A3N5M788-F1
#
_entry.id   AF-A0A3N5M788-F1
#
_cell.length_a   1.000
_cell.length_b   1.000
_cell.length_c   1.000
_cell.angle_alpha   90.00
_cell.angle_beta   90.00
_cell.angle_gamma   90.00
#
_symmetry.space_group_name_H-M   'P 1'
#
loop_
_entity.id
_entity.type
_entity.pdbx_description
1 polymer ?
#
loop_
_entity_poly.entity_id
_entity_poly.type
_entity_poly.pdbx_seq_one_letter_code
_entity_poly.pdbx_strand_id
1 'polypeptide(L)'
;MRSRCSCVLIGLILMLSALAFSQPAQSSPDYLVADYRESSIDWPSQVPGAAHKLTISGPEGFYLKKSFPAGVRTRFSLLNEQGRPLADGRYKWELVVQPAASEEPGQAGLSKDEVHYGWFEIQGGKAVSEQNPVDRGSIVVEQGAPDNAVYIDSEGRVGLGTSIPSARLDLKGTDPGLAIEDTRGGGHQYMLRSRQGGDGSLGLFDETAGAARWLVDAEGRIGINTTQPTSTLTVDGYIETTKGFLVNGRPLPAVGGFTGSQPLMSESSSNNFFGTGAGAANTTGTYNSFFGGSAGNVQLPGFPT
;
A
#
# COMPACT_ATOMS: atom_id res chain seq x y z
N MET A 1 72.56 22.35 56.42
CA MET A 1 71.32 21.58 56.66
C MET A 1 70.17 22.25 55.93
N ARG A 2 69.30 21.43 55.29
CA ARG A 2 68.01 21.77 54.65
C ARG A 2 68.03 22.45 53.27
N SER A 3 67.89 21.64 52.22
CA SER A 3 66.72 21.65 51.32
C SER A 3 67.00 20.79 50.09
N ARG A 4 66.74 19.49 50.20
CA ARG A 4 66.63 18.53 49.09
C ARG A 4 65.33 17.78 49.30
N CYS A 5 64.20 18.31 48.83
CA CYS A 5 62.92 17.56 48.83
C CYS A 5 61.78 18.12 47.95
N SER A 6 61.91 19.24 47.23
CA SER A 6 60.72 19.87 46.62
C SER A 6 60.49 19.62 45.12
N CYS A 7 61.43 19.06 44.36
CA CYS A 7 61.27 18.96 42.90
C CYS A 7 60.78 17.59 42.38
N VAL A 8 60.82 16.53 43.19
CA VAL A 8 60.44 15.18 42.73
C VAL A 8 58.95 14.89 42.99
N LEU A 9 58.32 15.54 43.97
CA LEU A 9 56.91 15.27 44.31
C LEU A 9 55.90 15.98 43.39
N ILE A 10 56.29 17.10 42.75
CA ILE A 10 55.42 17.85 41.84
C ILE A 10 55.34 17.18 40.46
N GLY A 11 56.40 16.48 40.04
CA GLY A 11 56.40 15.70 38.79
C GLY A 11 55.51 14.45 38.83
N LEU A 12 55.31 13.86 40.01
CA LEU A 12 54.53 12.62 40.14
C LEU A 12 53.01 12.87 40.23
N ILE A 13 52.58 14.04 40.74
CA ILE A 13 51.15 14.40 40.86
C ILE A 13 50.58 14.89 39.52
N LEU A 14 51.41 15.45 38.63
CA LEU A 14 50.98 15.84 37.27
C LEU A 14 50.88 14.66 36.28
N MET A 15 51.49 13.52 36.59
CA MET A 15 51.34 12.29 35.79
C MET A 15 50.14 11.43 36.23
N LEU A 16 49.54 11.71 37.39
CA LEU A 16 48.40 10.94 37.92
C LEU A 16 47.02 11.54 37.58
N SER A 17 46.97 12.69 36.91
CA SER A 17 45.74 13.33 36.44
C SER A 17 45.45 13.11 34.95
N ALA A 18 46.25 12.30 34.25
CA ALA A 18 46.11 12.04 32.80
C ALA A 18 45.69 10.60 32.46
N LEU A 19 45.19 9.84 33.44
CA LEU A 19 44.53 8.54 33.25
C LEU A 19 43.05 8.64 33.64
N ALA A 20 42.38 9.74 33.27
CA ALA A 20 40.98 9.62 32.94
C ALA A 20 40.95 8.82 31.64
N PHE A 21 40.59 7.54 31.73
CA PHE A 21 40.21 6.74 30.58
C PHE A 21 39.29 7.61 29.72
N SER A 22 39.80 8.10 28.58
CA SER A 22 38.95 8.29 27.43
C SER A 22 38.49 6.88 27.06
N GLN A 23 37.43 6.40 27.72
CA GLN A 23 36.56 5.47 27.04
C GLN A 23 36.27 6.17 25.71
N PRO A 24 36.56 5.56 24.54
CA PRO A 24 35.94 6.06 23.34
C PRO A 24 34.47 6.18 23.71
N ALA A 25 33.88 7.36 23.53
CA ALA A 25 32.44 7.50 23.62
C ALA A 25 31.91 6.30 22.83
N GLN A 26 31.28 5.34 23.50
CA GLN A 26 30.60 4.27 22.80
C GLN A 26 29.66 5.03 21.89
N SER A 27 30.00 5.06 20.60
CA SER A 27 29.12 5.56 19.58
C SER A 27 27.86 4.77 19.81
N SER A 28 26.83 5.44 20.35
CA SER A 28 25.51 4.86 20.44
C SER A 28 25.24 4.27 19.06
N PRO A 29 24.92 2.98 18.98
CA PRO A 29 24.74 2.38 17.67
C PRO A 29 23.72 3.22 16.87
N ASP A 30 24.04 3.52 15.61
CA ASP A 30 23.13 4.16 14.63
C ASP A 30 21.91 3.27 14.30
N TYR A 31 21.60 2.27 15.14
CA TYR A 31 20.52 1.33 14.96
C TYR A 31 19.65 1.27 16.23
N LEU A 32 18.33 1.23 16.03
CA LEU A 32 17.38 0.97 17.11
C LEU A 32 17.61 -0.44 17.68
N VAL A 33 17.98 -0.51 18.97
CA VAL A 33 18.14 -1.78 19.69
C VAL A 33 16.78 -2.26 20.18
N ALA A 34 16.35 -3.44 19.73
CA ALA A 34 15.16 -4.10 20.24
C ALA A 34 15.37 -4.59 21.68
N ASP A 35 14.40 -4.33 22.56
CA ASP A 35 14.36 -4.74 23.96
C ASP A 35 13.48 -5.99 24.10
N TYR A 36 14.12 -7.15 24.26
CA TYR A 36 13.48 -8.45 24.35
C TYR A 36 12.99 -8.72 25.78
N ARG A 37 11.67 -8.87 25.92
CA ARG A 37 11.01 -9.22 27.18
C ARG A 37 10.50 -10.66 27.13
N GLU A 38 9.97 -11.12 28.26
CA GLU A 38 9.48 -12.49 28.41
C GLU A 38 8.39 -12.87 27.40
N SER A 39 7.46 -11.95 27.10
CA SER A 39 6.33 -12.18 26.18
C SER A 39 6.17 -11.09 25.12
N SER A 40 7.14 -10.19 24.99
CA SER A 40 7.06 -9.08 24.03
C SER A 40 8.42 -8.59 23.59
N ILE A 41 8.47 -7.91 22.45
CA ILE A 41 9.64 -7.15 21.99
C ILE A 41 9.24 -5.70 21.90
N ASP A 42 10.04 -4.82 22.50
CA ASP A 42 9.84 -3.38 22.47
C ASP A 42 10.92 -2.69 21.66
N TRP A 43 10.54 -1.76 20.78
CA TRP A 43 11.49 -0.89 20.08
C TRP A 43 11.38 0.52 20.67
N PRO A 44 12.31 0.93 21.55
CA PRO A 44 12.27 2.26 22.16
C PRO A 44 12.59 3.33 21.11
N SER A 45 11.62 4.20 20.80
CA SER A 45 11.85 5.35 19.91
C SER A 45 12.87 6.29 20.52
N GLN A 46 13.94 6.58 19.79
CA GLN A 46 14.90 7.62 20.16
C GLN A 46 14.41 9.03 19.76
N VAL A 47 13.35 9.10 18.95
CA VAL A 47 12.76 10.35 18.46
C VAL A 47 11.48 10.66 19.25
N PRO A 48 11.46 11.73 20.07
CA PRO A 48 10.27 12.17 20.79
C PRO A 48 9.15 12.55 19.82
N GLY A 49 7.92 12.11 20.09
CA GLY A 49 6.75 12.45 19.28
C GLY A 49 6.67 11.76 17.92
N ALA A 50 7.63 10.92 17.54
CA ALA A 50 7.54 10.15 16.30
C ALA A 50 6.41 9.12 16.36
N ALA A 51 5.69 8.99 15.24
CA ALA A 51 4.81 7.85 14.99
C ALA A 51 5.64 6.71 14.40
N HIS A 52 5.17 5.48 14.57
CA HIS A 52 5.87 4.30 14.08
C HIS A 52 4.94 3.42 13.26
N LYS A 53 5.54 2.73 12.30
CA LYS A 53 4.89 1.64 11.58
C LYS A 53 5.80 0.44 11.64
N LEU A 54 5.34 -0.58 12.35
CA LEU A 54 6.04 -1.86 12.52
C LEU A 54 5.44 -2.88 11.56
N THR A 55 6.28 -3.43 10.70
CA THR A 55 5.95 -4.58 9.86
C THR A 55 6.76 -5.78 10.36
N ILE A 56 6.10 -6.91 10.58
CA ILE A 56 6.74 -8.17 10.97
C ILE A 56 6.28 -9.27 10.04
N SER A 57 7.23 -10.04 9.50
CA SER A 57 6.96 -11.28 8.78
C SER A 57 7.62 -12.46 9.49
N GLY A 58 7.05 -13.65 9.37
CA GLY A 58 7.53 -14.85 10.05
C GLY A 58 7.06 -16.15 9.43
N PRO A 59 7.28 -17.28 10.11
CA PRO A 59 6.90 -18.62 9.65
C PRO A 59 5.39 -18.74 9.40
N GLU A 60 5.00 -19.78 8.64
CA GLU A 60 3.58 -20.14 8.40
C GLU A 60 2.75 -19.00 7.79
N GLY A 61 3.37 -18.11 7.00
CA GLY A 61 2.70 -16.96 6.40
C GLY A 61 2.35 -15.86 7.39
N PHE A 62 2.95 -15.88 8.59
CA PHE A 62 2.75 -14.82 9.58
C PHE A 62 3.16 -13.47 8.99
N TYR A 63 2.22 -12.53 9.01
CA TYR A 63 2.45 -11.16 8.60
C TYR A 63 1.64 -10.23 9.50
N LEU A 64 2.31 -9.26 10.11
CA LEU A 64 1.71 -8.24 10.97
C LEU A 64 2.17 -6.87 10.50
N LYS A 65 1.23 -5.94 10.40
CA LYS A 65 1.49 -4.53 10.16
C LYS A 65 0.73 -3.71 11.18
N LYS A 66 1.42 -2.88 11.96
CA LYS A 66 0.80 -2.12 13.04
C LYS A 66 1.38 -0.72 13.14
N SER A 67 0.48 0.27 13.15
CA SER A 67 0.83 1.68 13.36
C SER A 67 0.72 2.05 14.84
N PHE A 68 1.66 2.85 15.32
CA PHE A 68 1.73 3.38 16.67
C PHE A 68 1.71 4.92 16.58
N PRO A 69 0.70 5.58 17.17
CA PRO A 69 0.66 7.04 17.23
C PRO A 69 1.86 7.64 17.96
N ALA A 70 2.09 8.94 17.74
CA ALA A 70 3.12 9.72 18.42
C ALA A 70 3.09 9.51 19.95
N GLY A 71 4.25 9.15 20.51
CA GLY A 71 4.42 8.93 21.95
C GLY A 71 3.93 7.57 22.47
N VAL A 72 3.35 6.72 21.62
CA VAL A 72 3.01 5.34 21.97
C VAL A 72 4.23 4.44 21.79
N ARG A 73 4.49 3.56 22.77
CA ARG A 73 5.61 2.62 22.70
C ARG A 73 5.34 1.55 21.62
N THR A 74 6.27 1.39 20.69
CA THR A 74 6.24 0.30 19.70
C THR A 74 6.51 -1.03 20.39
N ARG A 75 5.51 -1.91 20.38
CA ARG A 75 5.54 -3.22 21.03
C ARG A 75 4.94 -4.31 20.15
N PHE A 76 5.62 -5.45 20.11
CA PHE A 76 5.14 -6.69 19.53
C PHE A 76 4.91 -7.74 20.62
N SER A 77 3.78 -8.45 20.57
CA SER A 77 3.48 -9.57 21.47
C SER A 77 4.01 -10.87 20.87
N LEU A 78 4.70 -11.68 21.66
CA LEU A 78 5.10 -13.06 21.29
C LEU A 78 3.95 -14.06 21.45
N LEU A 79 2.79 -13.59 21.93
CA LEU A 79 1.57 -14.36 22.07
C LEU A 79 0.54 -13.93 21.02
N ASN A 80 -0.17 -14.91 20.48
CA ASN A 80 -1.32 -14.70 19.61
C ASN A 80 -2.56 -14.20 20.41
N GLU A 81 -3.66 -13.93 19.71
CA GLU A 81 -4.90 -13.42 20.32
C GLU A 81 -5.51 -14.37 21.37
N GLN A 82 -5.17 -15.65 21.32
CA GLN A 82 -5.63 -16.68 22.27
C GLN A 82 -4.67 -16.83 23.47
N GLY A 83 -3.62 -15.99 23.56
CA GLY A 83 -2.60 -16.04 24.60
C GLY A 83 -1.58 -17.18 24.44
N ARG A 84 -1.55 -17.86 23.29
CA ARG A 84 -0.58 -18.92 23.00
C ARG A 84 0.68 -18.35 22.35
N PRO A 85 1.87 -18.93 22.56
CA PRO A 85 3.07 -18.51 21.85
C PRO A 85 2.90 -18.58 20.33
N LEU A 86 3.50 -17.61 19.63
CA LEU A 86 3.66 -17.67 18.19
C LEU A 86 4.55 -18.86 17.80
N ALA A 87 4.43 -19.30 16.54
CA ALA A 87 5.19 -20.43 16.02
C ALA A 87 6.70 -20.21 16.17
N ASP A 88 7.43 -21.30 16.43
CA ASP A 88 8.88 -21.24 16.45
C ASP A 88 9.43 -20.98 15.04
N GLY A 89 10.54 -20.24 14.97
CA GLY A 89 11.22 -19.90 13.72
C GLY A 89 11.64 -18.44 13.64
N ARG A 90 12.14 -18.05 12.46
CA ARG A 90 12.70 -16.71 12.23
C ARG A 90 11.64 -15.70 11.85
N TYR A 91 11.62 -14.59 12.59
CA TYR A 91 10.81 -13.42 12.34
C TYR A 91 11.69 -12.26 11.91
N LYS A 92 11.23 -11.49 10.93
CA LYS A 92 11.85 -10.25 10.48
C LYS A 92 10.97 -9.08 10.86
N TRP A 93 11.60 -7.96 11.12
CA TRP A 93 10.89 -6.73 11.40
C TRP A 93 11.49 -5.57 10.60
N GLU A 94 10.61 -4.68 10.17
CA GLU A 94 10.93 -3.36 9.68
C GLU A 94 10.15 -2.35 10.52
N LEU A 95 10.83 -1.30 10.96
CA LEU A 95 10.28 -0.20 11.74
C LEU A 95 10.53 1.10 11.00
N VAL A 96 9.46 1.68 10.46
CA VAL A 96 9.47 3.01 9.86
C VAL A 96 9.17 4.02 10.96
N VAL A 97 10.13 4.89 11.24
CA VAL A 97 10.01 6.00 12.19
C VAL A 97 9.62 7.25 11.41
N GLN A 98 8.40 7.74 11.66
CA GLN A 98 7.86 8.93 11.01
C GLN A 98 7.96 10.11 11.99
N PRO A 99 8.72 11.17 11.67
CA PRO A 99 8.81 12.34 12.54
C PRO A 99 7.43 12.98 12.76
N ALA A 100 7.22 13.55 13.95
CA ALA A 100 6.11 14.48 14.15
C ALA A 100 6.26 15.62 13.14
N ALA A 101 5.17 16.00 12.46
CA ALA A 101 5.17 17.19 11.63
C ALA A 101 5.58 18.40 12.49
N SER A 102 6.80 18.90 12.31
CA SER A 102 7.29 20.05 13.04
C SER A 102 6.58 21.30 12.50
N GLU A 103 5.69 21.91 13.29
CA GLU A 103 5.17 23.25 12.98
C GLU A 103 6.19 24.36 13.28
N GLU A 104 7.32 24.05 13.93
CA GLU A 104 8.33 25.03 14.31
C GLU A 104 9.65 24.89 13.53
N PRO A 105 10.13 25.96 12.86
CA PRO A 105 11.42 25.96 12.19
C PRO A 105 12.55 26.10 13.22
N GLY A 106 13.30 25.02 13.45
CA GLY A 106 14.59 25.09 14.15
C GLY A 106 14.92 23.98 15.16
N GLN A 107 14.02 23.03 15.43
CA GLN A 107 14.36 21.84 16.23
C GLN A 107 14.84 20.71 15.31
N ALA A 108 15.94 20.06 15.68
CA ALA A 108 16.56 18.95 14.97
C ALA A 108 15.70 17.67 15.02
N GLY A 109 14.53 17.69 14.39
CA GLY A 109 13.73 16.50 14.10
C GLY A 109 14.20 15.83 12.80
N LEU A 110 13.89 14.54 12.64
CA LEU A 110 14.13 13.84 11.37
C LEU A 110 13.43 14.60 10.23
N SER A 111 14.12 14.83 9.12
CA SER A 111 13.56 15.47 7.91
C SER A 111 12.95 14.47 6.92
N LYS A 112 13.05 13.17 7.23
CA LYS A 112 12.61 12.05 6.39
C LYS A 112 12.31 10.84 7.29
N ASP A 113 11.43 9.97 6.82
CA ASP A 113 11.20 8.65 7.41
C ASP A 113 12.53 7.87 7.54
N GLU A 114 12.80 7.35 8.73
CA GLU A 114 13.95 6.49 9.00
C GLU A 114 13.48 5.04 9.07
N VAL A 115 14.15 4.14 8.34
CA VAL A 115 13.77 2.72 8.28
C VAL A 115 14.83 1.90 9.00
N HIS A 116 14.42 1.29 10.10
CA HIS A 116 15.20 0.30 10.83
C HIS A 116 14.68 -1.10 10.52
N TYR A 117 15.55 -2.10 10.50
CA TYR A 117 15.13 -3.48 10.28
C TYR A 117 16.06 -4.45 11.00
N GLY A 118 15.58 -5.68 11.17
CA GLY A 118 16.34 -6.76 11.77
C GLY A 118 15.53 -8.04 11.81
N TRP A 119 16.00 -8.99 12.60
CA TRP A 119 15.33 -10.26 12.78
C TRP A 119 15.55 -10.81 14.19
N PHE A 120 14.68 -11.72 14.60
CA PHE A 120 14.78 -12.52 15.82
C PHE A 120 14.25 -13.93 15.55
N GLU A 121 14.62 -14.90 16.37
CA GLU A 121 14.04 -16.25 16.33
C GLU A 121 13.17 -16.49 17.57
N ILE A 122 12.02 -17.12 17.37
CA ILE A 122 11.24 -17.69 18.46
C ILE A 122 11.64 -19.15 18.62
N GLN A 123 12.04 -19.52 19.84
CA GLN A 123 12.38 -20.89 20.20
C GLN A 123 11.69 -21.23 21.52
N GLY A 124 10.78 -22.21 21.52
CA GLY A 124 9.98 -22.55 22.69
C GLY A 124 9.16 -21.38 23.22
N GLY A 125 8.67 -20.50 22.33
CA GLY A 125 7.89 -19.32 22.69
C GLY A 125 8.67 -18.12 23.25
N LYS A 126 10.02 -18.16 23.24
CA LYS A 126 10.88 -17.04 23.66
C LYS A 126 11.63 -16.46 22.47
N ALA A 127 11.76 -15.14 22.42
CA ALA A 127 12.53 -14.47 21.38
C ALA A 127 14.03 -14.44 21.73
N VAL A 128 14.86 -14.81 20.76
CA VAL A 128 16.33 -14.80 20.81
C VAL A 128 16.82 -13.97 19.62
N SER A 129 17.74 -13.02 19.86
CA SER A 129 18.31 -12.14 18.83
C SER A 129 19.66 -12.66 18.33
N GLU A 130 19.96 -12.48 17.04
CA GLU A 130 21.35 -12.32 16.58
C GLU A 130 21.60 -10.83 16.30
N GLN A 131 22.63 -10.25 16.93
CA GLN A 131 22.83 -8.80 17.05
C GLN A 131 23.57 -8.14 15.87
N ASN A 132 23.47 -8.65 14.63
CA ASN A 132 24.18 -8.04 13.51
C ASN A 132 23.26 -7.63 12.35
N PRO A 133 22.84 -6.35 12.28
CA PRO A 133 22.15 -5.79 11.12
C PRO A 133 23.08 -5.47 9.93
N VAL A 134 24.28 -6.05 9.84
CA VAL A 134 25.31 -5.63 8.85
C VAL A 134 25.42 -6.54 7.63
N ASP A 135 24.34 -7.24 7.25
CA ASP A 135 24.24 -7.75 5.89
C ASP A 135 23.61 -6.69 4.99
N ARG A 136 24.42 -5.68 4.64
CA ARG A 136 24.13 -4.73 3.54
C ARG A 136 24.41 -5.39 2.18
N GLY A 137 23.98 -6.65 2.01
CA GLY A 137 24.03 -7.31 0.72
C GLY A 137 23.12 -6.58 -0.26
N SER A 138 23.62 -6.25 -1.45
CA SER A 138 22.81 -5.67 -2.52
C SER A 138 21.70 -6.62 -2.98
N ILE A 139 21.92 -7.94 -2.82
CA ILE A 139 20.93 -9.02 -2.90
C ILE A 139 21.28 -10.01 -1.79
N VAL A 140 20.34 -10.27 -0.87
CA VAL A 140 20.49 -11.27 0.18
C VAL A 140 19.54 -12.43 -0.12
N VAL A 141 20.08 -13.64 -0.21
CA VAL A 141 19.29 -14.89 -0.26
C VAL A 141 19.50 -15.61 1.05
N GLU A 142 18.42 -15.80 1.80
CA GLU A 142 18.51 -16.43 3.11
C GLU A 142 18.73 -17.93 3.03
N GLN A 143 19.39 -18.47 4.05
CA GLN A 143 19.46 -19.91 4.26
C GLN A 143 18.02 -20.46 4.39
N GLY A 144 17.68 -21.42 3.54
CA GLY A 144 16.34 -22.03 3.49
C GLY A 144 15.37 -21.39 2.48
N ALA A 145 15.80 -20.36 1.74
CA ALA A 145 15.06 -19.90 0.56
C ALA A 145 14.83 -21.09 -0.41
N PRO A 146 13.63 -21.23 -1.00
CA PRO A 146 13.33 -22.34 -1.90
C PRO A 146 14.18 -22.28 -3.16
N ASP A 147 14.36 -23.43 -3.81
CA ASP A 147 14.98 -23.50 -5.13
C ASP A 147 14.26 -22.56 -6.11
N ASN A 148 15.05 -21.85 -6.91
CA ASN A 148 14.54 -20.86 -7.88
C ASN A 148 13.76 -19.69 -7.25
N ALA A 149 14.05 -19.34 -5.99
CA ALA A 149 13.54 -18.10 -5.38
C ALA A 149 13.78 -16.87 -6.27
N VAL A 150 14.99 -16.78 -6.83
CA VAL A 150 15.33 -15.90 -7.96
C VAL A 150 16.18 -16.71 -8.94
N TYR A 151 15.77 -16.78 -10.20
CA TYR A 151 16.50 -17.47 -11.27
C TYR A 151 16.68 -16.52 -12.45
N ILE A 152 17.89 -16.47 -13.02
CA ILE A 152 18.16 -15.71 -14.25
C ILE A 152 18.65 -16.70 -15.29
N ASP A 153 17.93 -16.82 -16.40
CA ASP A 153 18.28 -17.76 -17.46
C ASP A 153 19.33 -17.21 -18.45
N SER A 154 19.74 -18.05 -19.41
CA SER A 154 20.72 -17.69 -20.45
C SER A 154 20.27 -16.56 -21.37
N GLU A 155 18.97 -16.26 -21.42
CA GLU A 155 18.40 -15.16 -22.21
C GLU A 155 18.19 -13.87 -21.39
N GLY A 156 18.57 -13.89 -20.10
CA GLY A 156 18.41 -12.77 -19.18
C GLY A 156 16.97 -12.53 -18.72
N ARG A 157 16.11 -13.57 -18.75
CA ARG A 157 14.78 -13.53 -18.13
C ARG A 157 14.89 -13.86 -16.65
N VAL A 158 14.09 -13.20 -15.83
CA VAL A 158 14.07 -13.38 -14.37
C VAL A 158 12.85 -14.22 -13.98
N GLY A 159 13.06 -15.36 -13.36
CA GLY A 159 12.03 -16.17 -12.72
C GLY A 159 12.03 -15.97 -11.20
N LEU A 160 10.86 -15.75 -10.63
CA LEU A 160 10.62 -15.76 -9.18
C LEU A 160 9.73 -16.97 -8.87
N GLY A 161 10.31 -18.02 -8.27
CA GLY A 161 9.65 -19.31 -8.04
C GLY A 161 9.64 -20.24 -9.26
N THR A 162 10.42 -19.97 -10.30
CA THR A 162 10.50 -20.80 -11.52
C THR A 162 11.89 -20.73 -12.14
N SER A 163 12.41 -21.88 -12.60
CA SER A 163 13.64 -21.97 -13.39
C SER A 163 13.41 -21.88 -14.91
N ILE A 164 12.15 -21.79 -15.33
CA ILE A 164 11.76 -21.77 -16.74
C ILE A 164 10.85 -20.56 -16.95
N PRO A 165 11.39 -19.32 -16.89
CA PRO A 165 10.59 -18.13 -17.06
C PRO A 165 10.04 -18.05 -18.49
N SER A 166 8.75 -17.78 -18.62
CA SER A 166 8.04 -17.65 -19.90
C SER A 166 8.04 -16.21 -20.47
N ALA A 167 8.38 -15.23 -19.62
CA ALA A 167 8.46 -13.81 -19.95
C ALA A 167 9.76 -13.19 -19.40
N ARG A 168 10.01 -11.91 -19.68
CA ARG A 168 11.18 -11.18 -19.13
C ARG A 168 11.24 -11.21 -17.60
N LEU A 169 10.08 -11.18 -16.96
CA LEU A 169 9.89 -11.40 -15.54
C LEU A 169 8.69 -12.35 -15.38
N ASP A 170 8.89 -13.50 -14.75
CA ASP A 170 7.86 -14.52 -14.52
C ASP A 170 7.75 -14.83 -13.02
N LEU A 171 6.57 -14.61 -12.46
CA LEU A 171 6.26 -14.88 -11.05
C LEU A 171 5.37 -16.12 -10.98
N LYS A 172 5.85 -17.16 -10.30
CA LYS A 172 5.12 -18.44 -10.19
C LYS A 172 5.04 -18.90 -8.74
N GLY A 173 3.82 -19.20 -8.28
CA GLY A 173 3.55 -19.63 -6.91
C GLY A 173 2.06 -19.85 -6.66
N THR A 174 1.67 -20.10 -5.41
CA THR A 174 0.26 -20.27 -5.00
C THR A 174 -0.52 -18.96 -4.88
N ASP A 175 0.19 -17.84 -4.71
CA ASP A 175 -0.38 -16.48 -4.70
C ASP A 175 0.69 -15.48 -5.19
N PRO A 176 1.07 -15.53 -6.48
CA PRO A 176 2.08 -14.63 -7.00
C PRO A 176 1.51 -13.21 -7.06
N GLY A 177 2.26 -12.24 -6.54
CA GLY A 177 1.87 -10.83 -6.55
C GLY A 177 3.04 -9.88 -6.66
N LEU A 178 2.80 -8.73 -7.26
CA LEU A 178 3.72 -7.60 -7.24
C LEU A 178 3.17 -6.51 -6.30
N ALA A 179 3.90 -6.21 -5.23
CA ALA A 179 3.53 -5.20 -4.26
C ALA A 179 4.30 -3.89 -4.47
N ILE A 180 3.61 -2.77 -4.35
CA ILE A 180 4.18 -1.41 -4.28
C ILE A 180 3.62 -0.77 -3.01
N GLU A 181 4.50 -0.33 -2.12
CA GLU A 181 4.10 0.31 -0.87
C GLU A 181 4.68 1.72 -0.77
N ASP A 182 3.80 2.71 -0.52
CA ASP A 182 4.20 4.03 -0.04
C ASP A 182 4.12 4.04 1.49
N THR A 183 5.27 4.16 2.14
CA THR A 183 5.38 4.09 3.61
C THR A 183 5.14 5.43 4.30
N ARG A 184 5.00 6.53 3.56
CA ARG A 184 4.75 7.86 4.13
C ARG A 184 3.36 7.95 4.75
N GLY A 185 3.12 8.98 5.57
CA GLY A 185 1.80 9.28 6.12
C GLY A 185 0.74 9.43 5.02
N GLY A 186 -0.35 8.66 5.10
CA GLY A 186 -1.38 8.58 4.05
C GLY A 186 -1.00 7.74 2.83
N GLY A 187 0.16 7.07 2.84
CA GLY A 187 0.59 6.17 1.78
C GLY A 187 -0.22 4.88 1.72
N HIS A 188 -0.28 4.29 0.53
CA HIS A 188 -1.04 3.08 0.24
C HIS A 188 -0.12 1.92 -0.16
N GLN A 189 -0.55 0.70 0.15
CA GLN A 189 0.02 -0.52 -0.42
C GLN A 189 -0.90 -1.02 -1.53
N TYR A 190 -0.36 -1.09 -2.75
CA TYR A 190 -1.03 -1.67 -3.90
C TYR A 190 -0.42 -3.01 -4.25
N MET A 191 -1.26 -3.99 -4.61
CA MET A 191 -0.81 -5.30 -5.06
C MET A 191 -1.47 -5.67 -6.39
N LEU A 192 -0.66 -6.04 -7.38
CA LEU A 192 -1.11 -6.65 -8.62
C LEU A 192 -1.08 -8.17 -8.45
N ARG A 193 -2.24 -8.80 -8.39
CA ARG A 193 -2.41 -10.25 -8.17
C ARG A 193 -3.81 -10.72 -8.58
N SER A 194 -4.11 -12.00 -8.37
CA SER A 194 -5.49 -12.51 -8.35
C SER A 194 -6.18 -12.16 -7.02
N ARG A 195 -7.51 -12.00 -7.04
CA ARG A 195 -8.28 -11.71 -5.82
C ARG A 195 -8.22 -12.88 -4.84
N GLN A 196 -8.42 -14.10 -5.34
CA GLN A 196 -8.33 -15.36 -4.59
C GLN A 196 -7.56 -16.41 -5.39
N GLY A 197 -6.95 -17.37 -4.68
CA GLY A 197 -6.18 -18.43 -5.31
C GLY A 197 -7.02 -19.26 -6.29
N GLY A 198 -6.62 -19.27 -7.56
CA GLY A 198 -7.26 -20.07 -8.61
C GLY A 198 -8.60 -19.53 -9.11
N ASP A 199 -9.00 -18.31 -8.76
CA ASP A 199 -10.27 -17.71 -9.20
C ASP A 199 -10.23 -17.15 -10.64
N GLY A 200 -9.09 -17.23 -11.32
CA GLY A 200 -8.89 -16.76 -12.69
C GLY A 200 -8.88 -15.24 -12.86
N SER A 201 -8.92 -14.47 -11.77
CA SER A 201 -8.93 -13.01 -11.82
C SER A 201 -7.53 -12.40 -11.86
N LEU A 202 -7.45 -11.14 -12.28
CA LEU A 202 -6.28 -10.28 -12.15
C LEU A 202 -6.74 -8.86 -11.82
N GLY A 203 -6.19 -8.24 -10.78
CA GLY A 203 -6.56 -6.89 -10.40
C GLY A 203 -5.46 -6.15 -9.65
N LEU A 204 -5.65 -4.83 -9.54
CA LEU A 204 -4.88 -3.96 -8.66
C LEU A 204 -5.68 -3.70 -7.39
N PHE A 205 -5.19 -4.26 -6.28
CA PHE A 205 -5.81 -4.14 -4.97
C PHE A 205 -5.10 -3.09 -4.15
N ASP A 206 -5.86 -2.17 -3.59
CA ASP A 206 -5.42 -1.29 -2.53
C ASP A 206 -5.60 -2.04 -1.20
N GLU A 207 -4.52 -2.68 -0.74
CA GLU A 207 -4.50 -3.47 0.48
C GLU A 207 -4.71 -2.57 1.72
N THR A 208 -4.32 -1.29 1.65
CA THR A 208 -4.56 -0.32 2.73
C THR A 208 -6.05 0.01 2.87
N ALA A 209 -6.75 0.21 1.75
CA ALA A 209 -8.17 0.52 1.74
C ALA A 209 -9.08 -0.72 1.77
N GLY A 210 -8.52 -1.92 1.57
CA GLY A 210 -9.29 -3.16 1.42
C GLY A 210 -10.16 -3.18 0.17
N ALA A 211 -9.74 -2.51 -0.91
CA ALA A 211 -10.55 -2.28 -2.11
C ALA A 211 -9.82 -2.67 -3.39
N ALA A 212 -10.54 -3.26 -4.36
CA ALA A 212 -10.03 -3.39 -5.72
C ALA A 212 -10.17 -2.05 -6.45
N ARG A 213 -9.08 -1.53 -7.03
CA ARG A 213 -9.15 -0.33 -7.87
C ARG A 213 -9.62 -0.67 -9.26
N TRP A 214 -9.11 -1.77 -9.81
CA TRP A 214 -9.67 -2.44 -10.96
C TRP A 214 -9.45 -3.95 -10.85
N LEU A 215 -10.28 -4.72 -11.53
CA LEU A 215 -10.22 -6.17 -11.62
C LEU A 215 -10.71 -6.63 -12.99
N VAL A 216 -10.08 -7.67 -13.54
CA VAL A 216 -10.63 -8.52 -14.60
C VAL A 216 -10.95 -9.86 -13.97
N ASP A 217 -12.18 -10.35 -14.11
CA ASP A 217 -12.57 -11.66 -13.57
C ASP A 217 -12.29 -12.81 -14.55
N ALA A 218 -12.59 -14.05 -14.14
CA ALA A 218 -12.39 -15.24 -14.97
C ALA A 218 -13.17 -15.23 -16.29
N GLU A 219 -14.26 -14.47 -16.37
CA GLU A 219 -15.05 -14.31 -17.59
C GLU A 219 -14.55 -13.16 -18.49
N GLY A 220 -13.50 -12.45 -18.08
CA GLY A 220 -12.93 -11.32 -18.82
C GLY A 220 -13.70 -10.00 -18.65
N ARG A 221 -14.57 -9.89 -17.64
CA ARG A 221 -15.30 -8.65 -17.33
C ARG A 221 -14.44 -7.74 -16.47
N ILE A 222 -14.47 -6.44 -16.78
CA ILE A 222 -13.71 -5.42 -16.06
C ILE A 222 -14.60 -4.80 -14.97
N GLY A 223 -14.15 -4.86 -13.72
CA GLY A 223 -14.66 -4.09 -12.60
C GLY A 223 -13.75 -2.90 -12.31
N ILE A 224 -14.31 -1.70 -12.15
CA ILE A 224 -13.62 -0.53 -11.57
C ILE A 224 -14.27 -0.24 -10.23
N ASN A 225 -13.46 -0.17 -9.17
CA ASN A 225 -13.91 -0.02 -7.78
C ASN A 225 -14.85 -1.16 -7.29
N THR A 226 -14.92 -2.28 -8.01
CA THR A 226 -15.72 -3.46 -7.66
C THR A 226 -14.97 -4.75 -8.00
N THR A 227 -15.25 -5.81 -7.25
CA THR A 227 -14.75 -7.17 -7.48
C THR A 227 -15.81 -8.11 -8.07
N GLN A 228 -17.02 -7.59 -8.33
CA GLN A 228 -18.16 -8.35 -8.83
C GLN A 228 -18.75 -7.62 -10.05
N PRO A 229 -18.03 -7.58 -11.18
CA PRO A 229 -18.58 -7.01 -12.39
C PRO A 229 -19.78 -7.85 -12.86
N THR A 230 -20.86 -7.18 -13.29
CA THR A 230 -22.11 -7.82 -13.74
C THR A 230 -22.26 -7.78 -15.27
N SER A 231 -21.39 -7.04 -15.95
CA SER A 231 -21.33 -6.85 -17.40
C SER A 231 -19.88 -6.74 -17.85
N THR A 232 -19.61 -6.63 -19.15
CA THR A 232 -18.24 -6.50 -19.69
C THR A 232 -17.42 -5.38 -19.03
N LEU A 233 -18.06 -4.26 -18.65
CA LEU A 233 -17.47 -3.21 -17.84
C LEU A 233 -18.48 -2.76 -16.79
N THR A 234 -18.16 -2.96 -15.51
CA THR A 234 -18.92 -2.47 -14.37
C THR A 234 -18.07 -1.45 -13.62
N VAL A 235 -18.60 -0.24 -13.41
CA VAL A 235 -17.96 0.80 -12.60
C VAL A 235 -18.84 1.03 -11.38
N ASP A 236 -18.30 0.78 -10.19
CA ASP A 236 -18.96 1.18 -8.93
C ASP A 236 -18.63 2.64 -8.62
N GLY A 237 -19.34 3.54 -9.32
CA GLY A 237 -19.14 4.98 -9.27
C GLY A 237 -19.63 5.69 -10.53
N TYR A 238 -19.45 7.01 -10.58
CA TYR A 238 -19.73 7.81 -11.78
C TYR A 238 -18.56 7.76 -12.76
N ILE A 239 -18.88 7.77 -14.06
CA ILE A 239 -17.88 7.92 -15.13
C ILE A 239 -17.95 9.34 -15.66
N GLU A 240 -16.87 10.11 -15.47
CA GLU A 240 -16.68 11.40 -16.12
C GLU A 240 -15.81 11.23 -17.38
N THR A 241 -16.27 11.78 -18.51
CA THR A 241 -15.51 11.74 -19.78
C THR A 241 -15.30 13.17 -20.29
N THR A 242 -14.07 13.54 -20.63
CA THR A 242 -13.75 14.89 -21.12
C THR A 242 -14.10 15.12 -22.59
N LYS A 243 -14.42 14.05 -23.34
CA LYS A 243 -14.74 14.09 -24.78
C LYS A 243 -16.06 13.37 -25.15
N GLY A 244 -16.81 12.89 -24.15
CA GLY A 244 -17.98 12.04 -24.36
C GLY A 244 -17.62 10.56 -24.61
N PHE A 245 -18.65 9.74 -24.73
CA PHE A 245 -18.53 8.32 -25.10
C PHE A 245 -18.57 8.15 -26.62
N LEU A 246 -17.85 7.17 -27.15
CA LEU A 246 -18.02 6.70 -28.53
C LEU A 246 -18.83 5.41 -28.52
N VAL A 247 -19.81 5.30 -29.41
CA VAL A 247 -20.49 4.03 -29.73
C VAL A 247 -20.24 3.73 -31.20
N ASN A 248 -19.61 2.59 -31.49
CA ASN A 248 -19.19 2.20 -32.85
C ASN A 248 -18.40 3.31 -33.56
N GLY A 249 -17.49 3.98 -32.84
CA GLY A 249 -16.63 5.04 -33.37
C GLY A 249 -17.30 6.41 -33.55
N ARG A 250 -18.57 6.59 -33.14
CA ARG A 250 -19.29 7.86 -33.25
C ARG A 250 -19.51 8.47 -31.86
N PRO A 251 -19.25 9.79 -31.67
CA PRO A 251 -19.60 10.47 -30.42
C PRO A 251 -21.08 10.30 -30.12
N LEU A 252 -21.38 9.89 -28.88
CA LEU A 252 -22.70 10.09 -28.30
C LEU A 252 -22.86 11.60 -28.12
N PRO A 253 -23.76 12.26 -28.86
CA PRO A 253 -23.87 13.71 -28.83
C PRO A 253 -24.25 14.15 -27.42
N ALA A 254 -23.45 15.05 -26.86
CA ALA A 254 -23.59 15.58 -25.50
C ALA A 254 -24.81 16.53 -25.36
N VAL A 255 -26.01 16.00 -25.58
CA VAL A 255 -27.29 16.65 -25.27
C VAL A 255 -28.08 15.71 -24.37
N GLY A 256 -27.87 15.83 -23.06
CA GLY A 256 -28.62 15.10 -22.03
C GLY A 256 -28.29 13.61 -21.96
N GLY A 257 -27.97 13.12 -20.76
CA GLY A 257 -27.70 11.70 -20.53
C GLY A 257 -28.76 10.82 -21.19
N PHE A 258 -28.29 9.83 -21.93
CA PHE A 258 -29.10 8.88 -22.68
C PHE A 258 -30.10 9.51 -23.66
N THR A 259 -29.77 9.54 -24.95
CA THR A 259 -30.80 9.23 -25.94
C THR A 259 -31.08 7.73 -25.86
N GLY A 260 -31.81 7.30 -24.82
CA GLY A 260 -32.21 5.89 -24.67
C GLY A 260 -32.34 5.31 -23.26
N SER A 261 -32.40 6.10 -22.17
CA SER A 261 -33.15 5.61 -21.03
C SER A 261 -34.60 5.93 -21.37
N GLN A 262 -35.40 4.89 -21.52
CA GLN A 262 -36.60 4.91 -20.72
C GLN A 262 -36.10 4.97 -19.26
N PRO A 263 -36.27 6.07 -18.49
CA PRO A 263 -36.66 5.84 -17.11
C PRO A 263 -37.94 5.02 -17.21
N LEU A 264 -38.03 3.96 -16.42
CA LEU A 264 -39.12 2.99 -16.42
C LEU A 264 -40.45 3.61 -16.84
N MET A 265 -41.22 2.89 -17.66
CA MET A 265 -42.67 3.03 -17.56
C MET A 265 -43.06 2.99 -16.07
N SER A 266 -43.50 4.11 -15.52
CA SER A 266 -44.64 4.08 -14.63
C SER A 266 -45.69 4.99 -15.25
N GLU A 267 -46.69 4.34 -15.84
CA GLU A 267 -47.99 4.87 -16.28
C GLU A 267 -48.07 5.39 -17.73
N SER A 268 -48.18 4.41 -18.63
CA SER A 268 -49.01 4.41 -19.86
C SER A 268 -48.60 5.18 -21.13
N SER A 269 -47.55 6.01 -21.16
CA SER A 269 -47.23 6.86 -22.34
C SER A 269 -45.85 6.64 -22.98
N SER A 270 -45.74 5.70 -23.93
CA SER A 270 -44.48 5.35 -24.61
C SER A 270 -44.04 6.33 -25.72
N ASN A 271 -43.44 7.49 -25.40
CA ASN A 271 -43.00 8.48 -26.42
C ASN A 271 -41.46 8.57 -26.56
N ASN A 272 -40.95 8.88 -27.78
CA ASN A 272 -39.52 9.14 -28.07
C ASN A 272 -39.32 10.53 -28.71
N PHE A 273 -38.28 11.29 -28.31
CA PHE A 273 -38.03 12.65 -28.80
C PHE A 273 -36.55 12.86 -29.17
N PHE A 274 -36.29 13.30 -30.41
CA PHE A 274 -34.94 13.52 -30.94
C PHE A 274 -34.84 14.89 -31.64
N GLY A 275 -34.06 15.83 -31.07
CA GLY A 275 -33.83 17.18 -31.62
C GLY A 275 -34.32 18.31 -30.69
N THR A 276 -33.76 19.52 -30.86
CA THR A 276 -34.08 20.69 -29.99
C THR A 276 -35.54 21.13 -30.15
N GLY A 277 -36.34 21.03 -29.08
CA GLY A 277 -37.77 21.38 -29.11
C GLY A 277 -38.69 20.30 -29.70
N ALA A 278 -38.17 19.10 -29.97
CA ALA A 278 -38.98 17.96 -30.38
C ALA A 278 -39.94 17.54 -29.25
N GLY A 279 -41.23 17.46 -29.54
CA GLY A 279 -42.27 17.06 -28.58
C GLY A 279 -42.71 18.13 -27.58
N ALA A 280 -42.22 19.37 -27.72
CA ALA A 280 -42.51 20.45 -26.76
C ALA A 280 -44.02 20.77 -26.61
N ALA A 281 -44.84 20.45 -27.62
CA ALA A 281 -46.28 20.62 -27.59
C ALA A 281 -47.08 19.30 -27.48
N ASN A 282 -46.49 18.20 -27.00
CA ASN A 282 -47.21 16.94 -26.90
C ASN A 282 -48.37 17.02 -25.88
N THR A 283 -49.57 17.17 -26.43
CA THR A 283 -50.86 17.21 -25.75
C THR A 283 -51.30 15.78 -25.41
N THR A 284 -51.08 15.36 -24.17
CA THR A 284 -51.67 14.18 -23.48
C THR A 284 -51.61 12.78 -24.16
N GLY A 285 -50.94 12.62 -25.31
CA GLY A 285 -50.88 11.35 -26.07
C GLY A 285 -49.75 10.37 -25.69
N THR A 286 -49.98 9.09 -25.95
CA THR A 286 -49.09 7.94 -25.72
C THR A 286 -48.60 7.39 -27.09
N TYR A 287 -47.43 6.75 -27.18
CA TYR A 287 -46.88 6.09 -28.42
C TYR A 287 -46.36 6.97 -29.58
N ASN A 288 -45.90 8.20 -29.32
CA ASN A 288 -45.37 9.13 -30.32
C ASN A 288 -43.84 9.05 -30.49
N SER A 289 -43.34 9.36 -31.68
CA SER A 289 -41.90 9.54 -31.92
C SER A 289 -41.65 10.81 -32.75
N PHE A 290 -40.92 11.78 -32.19
CA PHE A 290 -40.62 13.07 -32.84
C PHE A 290 -39.15 13.17 -33.21
N PHE A 291 -38.88 13.58 -34.45
CA PHE A 291 -37.52 13.72 -34.99
C PHE A 291 -37.36 15.07 -35.68
N GLY A 292 -36.34 15.83 -35.30
CA GLY A 292 -36.02 17.15 -35.84
C GLY A 292 -36.34 18.30 -34.87
N GLY A 293 -35.75 19.46 -35.09
CA GLY A 293 -35.98 20.64 -34.25
C GLY A 293 -37.44 21.10 -34.34
N SER A 294 -38.08 21.38 -33.20
CA SER A 294 -39.50 21.76 -33.10
C SER A 294 -40.51 20.74 -33.66
N ALA A 295 -40.10 19.49 -33.91
CA ALA A 295 -41.00 18.45 -34.37
C ALA A 295 -42.12 18.22 -33.35
N GLY A 296 -43.38 18.26 -33.78
CA GLY A 296 -44.52 18.16 -32.87
C GLY A 296 -45.02 19.48 -32.29
N ASN A 297 -44.39 20.62 -32.62
CA ASN A 297 -45.05 21.92 -32.46
C ASN A 297 -46.13 22.07 -33.54
N VAL A 298 -47.38 22.27 -33.14
CA VAL A 298 -48.49 22.51 -34.07
C VAL A 298 -48.20 23.75 -34.91
N GLN A 299 -48.04 23.59 -36.23
CA GLN A 299 -48.11 24.68 -37.20
C GLN A 299 -49.43 24.50 -37.98
N LEU A 300 -50.41 25.39 -37.75
CA LEU A 300 -51.64 25.42 -38.54
C LEU A 300 -51.32 26.04 -39.93
N PRO A 301 -51.46 25.33 -41.05
CA PRO A 301 -51.53 25.98 -42.35
C PRO A 301 -52.95 26.53 -42.53
N GLY A 302 -53.05 27.78 -42.98
CA GLY A 302 -54.32 28.46 -43.20
C GLY A 302 -55.31 27.65 -44.04
N PHE A 303 -56.58 27.71 -43.68
CA PHE A 303 -57.67 27.14 -44.47
C PHE A 303 -57.88 27.95 -45.76
N PRO A 304 -57.97 27.31 -46.94
CA PRO A 304 -58.54 27.96 -48.10
C PRO A 304 -60.07 27.82 -48.05
N THR A 305 -60.76 28.96 -48.01
CA THR A 305 -62.11 29.14 -48.57
C THR A 305 -62.17 30.50 -49.23
#